data_AF-A0A0H3ZM60-F1
#
_entry.id   AF-A0A0H3ZM60-F1
#
_cell.length_a   1.000
_cell.length_b   1.000
_cell.length_c   1.000
_cell.angle_alpha   90.00
_cell.angle_beta   90.00
_cell.angle_gamma   90.00
#
_symmetry.space_group_name_H-M   'P 1'
#
loop_
_entity.id
_entity.type
_entity.pdbx_description
1 polymer ?
#
loop_
_entity_poly.entity_id
_entity_poly.type
_entity_poly.pdbx_seq_one_letter_code
_entity_poly.pdbx_strand_id
1 'polypeptide(L)'
;MEQLVIGKQYKAHHPEVVFDDLDGKDVVIPAQDKNLKVLPKPEMVFVDDGFGEKYEPLPEHLRGPEWYAVKNLDTGHFHWFNSTGWECQALTEH
;
A
#
# COMPACT_ATOMS: atom_id res chain seq x y z
N MET A 1 12.16 -0.10 9.82
CA MET A 1 11.77 0.07 8.41
C MET A 1 11.95 1.54 8.07
N GLU A 2 12.62 1.84 6.96
CA GLU A 2 12.78 3.22 6.50
C GLU A 2 11.43 3.75 5.99
N GLN A 3 11.13 5.01 6.30
CA GLN A 3 9.87 5.64 5.90
C GLN A 3 9.94 6.01 4.41
N LEU A 4 8.90 5.67 3.63
CA LEU A 4 8.91 5.97 2.21
C LEU A 4 8.75 7.48 1.96
N VAL A 5 9.54 8.01 1.03
CA VAL A 5 9.64 9.45 0.79
C VAL A 5 8.71 9.86 -0.35
N ILE A 6 7.89 10.89 -0.12
CA ILE A 6 6.99 11.46 -1.14
C ILE A 6 7.80 11.86 -2.39
N GLY A 7 7.28 11.48 -3.56
CA GLY A 7 7.88 11.76 -4.86
C GLY A 7 8.89 10.71 -5.32
N LYS A 8 9.40 9.86 -4.43
CA LYS A 8 10.32 8.76 -4.78
C LYS A 8 9.59 7.53 -5.30
N GLN A 9 10.34 6.73 -6.04
CA GLN A 9 9.89 5.47 -6.62
C GLN A 9 10.56 4.30 -5.90
N TYR A 10 9.82 3.22 -5.71
CA TYR A 10 10.26 2.05 -4.96
C TYR A 10 9.84 0.78 -5.68
N LYS A 11 10.70 -0.24 -5.59
CA LYS A 11 10.30 -1.63 -5.81
C LYS A 11 9.95 -2.23 -4.45
N ALA A 12 8.70 -2.62 -4.27
CA ALA A 12 8.19 -3.23 -3.06
C ALA A 12 8.02 -4.74 -3.28
N HIS A 13 8.59 -5.55 -2.40
CA HIS A 13 8.50 -7.00 -2.40
C HIS A 13 7.80 -7.47 -1.14
N HIS A 14 6.78 -8.31 -1.29
CA HIS A 14 6.16 -9.05 -0.21
C HIS A 14 6.55 -10.52 -0.36
N PRO A 15 7.23 -11.12 0.62
CA PRO A 15 7.61 -12.53 0.52
C PRO A 15 6.38 -13.43 0.53
N GLU A 16 6.57 -14.68 0.13
CA GLU A 16 5.55 -15.71 0.35
C GLU A 16 5.35 -15.90 1.85
N VAL A 17 4.08 -16.01 2.26
CA VAL A 17 3.71 -16.26 3.65
C VAL A 17 2.84 -17.51 3.69
N VAL A 18 3.22 -18.45 4.55
CA VAL A 18 2.45 -19.66 4.85
C VAL A 18 2.05 -19.62 6.31
N PHE A 19 0.78 -19.83 6.60
CA PHE A 19 0.24 -19.92 7.94
C PHE A 19 -0.96 -20.87 7.99
N ASP A 20 -1.25 -21.40 9.18
CA ASP A 20 -2.40 -22.28 9.40
C ASP A 20 -3.70 -21.47 9.47
N ASP A 21 -4.75 -21.92 8.79
CA ASP A 21 -6.11 -21.44 9.05
C ASP A 21 -6.67 -22.01 10.38
N LEU A 22 -7.91 -21.61 10.72
CA LEU A 22 -8.58 -22.05 11.95
C LEU A 22 -8.81 -23.58 12.01
N ASP A 23 -8.76 -24.26 10.87
CA ASP A 23 -8.93 -25.72 10.74
C ASP A 23 -7.58 -26.45 10.62
N GLY A 24 -6.44 -25.74 10.72
CA GLY A 24 -5.10 -26.30 10.62
C GLY A 24 -4.66 -26.64 9.20
N LYS A 25 -5.23 -25.97 8.19
CA LYS A 25 -4.78 -26.09 6.79
C LYS A 25 -3.85 -24.95 6.43
N ASP A 26 -2.82 -25.29 5.65
CA ASP A 26 -1.91 -24.29 5.11
C ASP A 26 -2.63 -23.32 4.16
N VAL A 27 -2.58 -22.04 4.50
CA VAL A 27 -2.92 -20.93 3.60
C VAL A 27 -1.63 -20.32 3.10
N VAL A 28 -1.48 -20.31 1.77
CA VAL A 28 -0.33 -19.73 1.08
C VAL A 28 -0.73 -18.40 0.46
N ILE A 29 -0.09 -17.33 0.91
CA ILE A 29 -0.11 -16.03 0.23
C ILE A 29 1.16 -15.96 -0.63
N PRO A 30 1.05 -15.99 -1.97
CA PRO A 30 2.22 -16.01 -2.83
C PRO A 30 2.99 -14.69 -2.73
N ALA A 31 4.29 -14.75 -3.04
CA ALA A 31 5.12 -13.56 -3.13
C ALA A 31 4.56 -12.57 -4.16
N GLN A 32 4.72 -11.27 -3.88
CA GLN A 32 4.24 -10.19 -4.74
C GLN A 32 5.29 -9.09 -4.91
N ASP A 33 5.41 -8.56 -6.13
CA ASP A 33 6.23 -7.40 -6.43
C ASP A 33 5.36 -6.26 -6.94
N LYS A 34 5.70 -5.02 -6.56
CA LYS A 34 5.04 -3.80 -7.03
C LYS A 34 6.05 -2.69 -7.28
N ASN A 35 5.95 -2.03 -8.42
CA ASN A 35 6.66 -0.77 -8.65
C ASN A 35 5.74 0.39 -8.27
N LEU A 36 6.15 1.20 -7.30
CA LEU A 36 5.31 2.22 -6.67
C LEU A 36 5.98 3.58 -6.72
N LYS A 37 5.21 4.64 -7.00
CA LYS A 37 5.58 6.02 -6.71
C LYS A 37 4.79 6.54 -5.53
N VAL A 38 5.48 7.05 -4.51
CA VAL A 38 4.84 7.62 -3.32
C VAL A 38 4.34 9.02 -3.63
N LEU A 39 3.09 9.29 -3.26
CA LEU A 39 2.39 10.54 -3.50
C LEU A 39 2.08 11.23 -2.17
N PRO A 40 1.86 12.55 -2.18
CA PRO A 40 1.30 13.23 -1.01
C PRO A 40 -0.08 12.64 -0.68
N LYS A 41 -0.36 12.48 0.62
CA LYS A 41 -1.70 12.08 1.07
C LYS A 41 -2.68 13.23 0.78
N PRO A 42 -3.87 12.95 0.20
CA PRO A 42 -4.88 13.97 0.01
C PRO A 42 -5.47 14.42 1.36
N GLU A 43 -6.04 15.62 1.40
CA GLU A 43 -6.75 16.12 2.59
C GLU A 43 -8.15 15.50 2.75
N MET A 44 -8.78 15.15 1.63
CA MET A 44 -10.11 14.57 1.54
C MET A 44 -10.05 13.27 0.72
N VAL A 45 -10.86 12.29 1.10
CA VAL A 45 -11.01 11.03 0.37
C VAL A 45 -12.46 10.82 -0.02
N PHE A 46 -12.66 10.17 -1.15
CA PHE A 46 -13.96 9.65 -1.54
C PHE A 46 -14.20 8.33 -0.81
N VAL A 47 -15.32 8.21 -0.12
CA VAL A 47 -15.74 7.02 0.62
C VAL A 47 -17.07 6.55 0.04
N ASP A 48 -17.12 5.28 -0.29
CA ASP A 48 -18.32 4.55 -0.66
C ASP A 48 -18.46 3.38 0.33
N ASP A 49 -19.53 3.39 1.11
CA ASP A 49 -19.84 2.36 2.11
C ASP A 49 -20.88 1.33 1.61
N GLY A 50 -21.23 1.39 0.32
CA GLY A 50 -22.26 0.57 -0.32
C GLY A 50 -23.70 1.05 -0.05
N PHE A 51 -23.90 2.05 0.82
CA PHE A 51 -25.18 2.71 1.07
C PHE A 51 -25.19 4.15 0.56
N GLY A 52 -24.04 4.81 0.51
CA GLY A 52 -23.89 6.15 -0.06
C GLY A 52 -22.45 6.54 -0.33
N GLU A 53 -22.30 7.54 -1.18
CA GLU A 53 -21.02 8.10 -1.60
C GLU A 53 -20.84 9.49 -1.01
N LYS A 54 -19.67 9.76 -0.40
CA LYS A 54 -19.35 11.08 0.15
C LYS A 54 -17.86 11.36 0.15
N TYR A 55 -17.52 12.64 0.12
CA TYR A 55 -16.17 13.10 0.42
C TYR A 55 -16.04 13.36 1.91
N GLU A 56 -15.04 12.74 2.54
CA GLU A 56 -14.74 12.92 3.96
C GLU A 56 -13.27 13.33 4.14
N PRO A 57 -12.94 14.02 5.25
CA PRO A 57 -11.55 14.25 5.62
C PRO A 57 -10.79 12.93 5.69
N LEU A 58 -9.50 12.95 5.32
CA LEU A 58 -8.64 11.76 5.36
C LEU A 58 -8.76 11.05 6.73
N PRO A 59 -9.26 9.79 6.76
CA PRO A 59 -9.41 9.02 7.98
C PRO A 59 -8.10 8.88 8.77
N GLU A 60 -8.20 8.86 10.10
CA GLU A 60 -7.04 8.83 10.99
C GLU A 60 -6.11 7.64 10.72
N HIS A 61 -6.67 6.44 10.48
CA HIS A 61 -5.88 5.25 10.19
C HIS A 61 -5.04 5.42 8.90
N LEU A 62 -5.54 6.12 7.88
CA LEU A 62 -4.77 6.40 6.65
C LEU A 62 -3.72 7.51 6.85
N ARG A 63 -3.80 8.29 7.94
CA ARG A 63 -2.74 9.24 8.32
C ARG A 63 -1.55 8.54 8.95
N GLY A 64 -1.71 7.30 9.41
CA GLY A 64 -0.66 6.49 10.01
C GLY A 64 0.62 6.41 9.16
N PRO A 65 1.80 6.33 9.80
CA PRO A 65 3.10 6.30 9.11
C PRO A 65 3.32 5.06 8.23
N GLU A 66 2.53 4.01 8.42
CA GLU A 66 2.55 2.76 7.64
C GLU A 66 1.72 2.83 6.35
N TRP A 67 0.83 3.82 6.23
CA TRP A 67 -0.04 4.00 5.06
C TRP A 67 0.48 5.10 4.13
N TYR A 68 0.49 4.81 2.84
CA TYR A 68 0.97 5.71 1.79
C TYR A 68 -0.05 5.80 0.66
N ALA A 69 -0.28 7.00 0.14
CA ALA A 69 -0.93 7.16 -1.15
C ALA A 69 0.13 6.86 -2.22
N VAL A 70 -0.14 5.93 -3.14
CA VAL A 70 0.81 5.53 -4.16
C VAL A 70 0.16 5.44 -5.54
N LYS A 71 0.98 5.60 -6.57
CA LYS A 71 0.66 5.17 -7.93
C LYS A 71 1.41 3.89 -8.23
N ASN A 72 0.70 2.85 -8.64
CA ASN A 72 1.30 1.67 -9.24
C ASN A 72 1.88 2.06 -10.61
N LEU A 73 3.17 1.84 -10.82
CA LEU A 73 3.87 2.21 -12.04
C LEU A 73 3.65 1.21 -13.18
N ASP A 74 3.29 -0.03 -12.85
CA ASP A 74 2.98 -1.09 -13.81
C ASP A 74 1.58 -0.93 -14.40
N THR A 75 0.58 -0.59 -13.57
CA THR A 75 -0.83 -0.45 -14.00
C THR A 75 -1.30 0.99 -14.15
N GLY A 76 -0.58 1.96 -13.59
CA GLY A 76 -0.98 3.36 -13.54
C GLY A 76 -2.04 3.69 -12.49
N HIS A 77 -2.56 2.70 -11.75
CA HIS A 77 -3.64 2.90 -10.77
C HIS A 77 -3.16 3.58 -9.48
N PHE A 78 -4.03 4.43 -8.93
CA PHE A 78 -3.84 5.08 -7.63
C PHE A 78 -4.51 4.24 -6.55
N HIS A 79 -3.81 3.98 -5.45
CA HIS A 79 -4.35 3.23 -4.32
C HIS A 79 -3.62 3.57 -3.02
N TRP A 80 -4.19 3.12 -1.91
CA TRP A 80 -3.53 3.13 -0.60
C TRP A 80 -2.65 1.90 -0.46
N PHE A 81 -1.43 2.10 0.02
CA PHE A 81 -0.45 1.06 0.25
C PHE A 81 -0.03 1.05 1.72
N ASN A 82 -0.20 -0.09 2.38
CA ASN A 82 0.36 -0.32 3.70
C ASN A 82 1.72 -1.02 3.55
N SER A 83 2.78 -0.43 4.08
CA SER A 83 4.15 -0.98 3.94
C SER A 83 4.47 -2.13 4.90
N THR A 84 3.55 -2.49 5.80
CA THR A 84 3.77 -3.56 6.77
C THR A 84 3.92 -4.90 6.05
N GLY A 85 5.00 -5.62 6.32
CA GLY A 85 5.32 -6.89 5.65
C GLY A 85 5.94 -6.73 4.25
N TRP A 86 6.18 -5.50 3.79
CA TRP A 86 6.83 -5.23 2.51
C TRP A 86 8.28 -4.77 2.69
N GLU A 87 9.16 -5.35 1.89
CA GLU A 87 10.53 -4.88 1.70
C GLU A 87 10.55 -3.86 0.56
N CYS A 88 10.88 -2.60 0.86
CA CYS A 88 10.83 -1.51 -0.12
C CYS A 88 12.24 -1.01 -0.44
N GLN A 89 12.66 -1.14 -1.69
CA GLN A 89 13.94 -0.63 -2.19
C GLN A 89 13.71 0.61 -3.07
N ALA A 90 14.36 1.73 -2.74
CA ALA A 90 14.29 2.93 -3.57
C ALA A 90 14.92 2.69 -4.94
N LEU A 91 14.25 3.14 -5.99
CA LEU A 91 14.80 3.16 -7.34
C LEU A 91 15.64 4.44 -7.50
N THR A 92 16.93 4.29 -7.79
CA THR A 92 17.78 5.42 -8.18
C THR A 92 17.37 5.90 -9.57
N GLU A 93 16.89 7.14 -9.66
CA GLU A 93 16.74 7.84 -10.93
C GLU A 93 18.16 8.16 -11.44
N HIS A 94 18.54 7.56 -12.57
CA HIS A 94 19.81 7.79 -13.27
C HIS A 94 19.75 9.08 -14.11
#